data_AF-A0A6I3N4Y5-F1
#
_entry.id   AF-A0A6I3N4Y5-F1
#
_cell.length_a   1.000
_cell.length_b   1.000
_cell.length_c   1.000
_cell.angle_alpha   90.00
_cell.angle_beta   90.00
_cell.angle_gamma   90.00
#
_symmetry.space_group_name_H-M   'P 1'
#
loop_
_entity.id
_entity.type
_entity.pdbx_description
1 polymer ?
#
loop_
_entity_poly.entity_id
_entity_poly.type
_entity_poly.pdbx_seq_one_letter_code
_entity_poly.pdbx_strand_id
1 'polypeptide(L)'
;MMKMVRFVLMITAIVALASCKTNIGARSPLSVGADDMHKVIYYATLAGSSHNTQPWKAEVLNDREIRVLVDTTRVLNVIDPKKRELYISLGAFIENLDLAAGALGYATEVQGCRTLS
;
A
#
# COMPACT_ATOMS: atom_id res chain seq x y z
N MET A 1 37.61 -21.41 -2.87
CA MET A 1 36.18 -21.05 -2.91
C MET A 1 35.73 -20.11 -1.76
N MET A 2 36.63 -19.33 -1.13
CA MET A 2 36.32 -18.44 0.01
C MET A 2 36.44 -16.92 -0.30
N LYS A 3 36.86 -16.55 -1.52
CA LYS A 3 37.03 -15.14 -1.93
C LYS A 3 35.72 -14.48 -2.38
N MET A 4 34.79 -15.26 -2.94
CA MET A 4 33.50 -14.77 -3.46
C MET A 4 32.54 -14.33 -2.34
N VAL A 5 32.53 -15.05 -1.20
CA VAL A 5 31.68 -14.74 -0.03
C VAL A 5 32.10 -13.43 0.65
N ARG A 6 33.41 -13.13 0.68
CA ARG A 6 33.94 -11.86 1.22
C ARG A 6 33.58 -10.64 0.36
N PHE A 7 33.41 -10.83 -0.95
CA PHE A 7 33.05 -9.74 -1.86
C PHE A 7 31.57 -9.35 -1.72
N VAL A 8 30.69 -10.33 -1.49
CA VAL A 8 29.25 -10.09 -1.24
C VAL A 8 29.02 -9.37 0.10
N LEU A 9 29.75 -9.73 1.16
CA LEU A 9 29.68 -9.07 2.48
C LEU A 9 30.15 -7.60 2.47
N MET A 10 31.10 -7.25 1.59
CA MET A 10 31.55 -5.85 1.40
C MET A 10 30.50 -5.01 0.66
N ILE A 11 29.81 -5.57 -0.34
CA ILE A 11 28.78 -4.86 -1.10
C ILE A 11 27.57 -4.54 -0.21
N THR A 12 27.20 -5.43 0.73
CA THR A 12 26.10 -5.17 1.67
C THR A 12 26.40 -4.06 2.68
N ALA A 13 27.67 -3.78 2.99
CA ALA A 13 28.04 -2.72 3.93
C ALA A 13 28.00 -1.31 3.30
N ILE A 14 28.21 -1.20 1.98
CA ILE A 14 28.26 0.09 1.27
C ILE A 14 26.84 0.66 1.08
N VAL A 15 25.82 -0.18 0.93
CA VAL A 15 24.42 0.26 0.78
C VAL A 15 23.87 0.87 2.09
N ALA A 16 24.43 0.52 3.25
CA ALA A 16 23.97 1.03 4.55
C ALA A 16 24.41 2.48 4.87
N LEU A 17 25.38 3.04 4.15
CA LEU A 17 25.91 4.39 4.44
C LEU A 17 25.32 5.51 3.56
N ALA A 18 24.45 5.16 2.60
CA ALA A 18 23.70 6.14 1.80
C ALA A 18 22.34 6.50 2.44
N SER A 19 22.25 6.50 3.77
CA SER A 19 21.12 7.10 4.48
C SER A 19 21.23 8.61 4.36
N CYS A 20 20.70 9.15 3.26
CA CYS A 20 20.44 10.56 3.12
C CYS A 20 19.47 10.94 4.26
N LYS A 21 19.97 11.71 5.23
CA LYS A 21 19.14 12.29 6.29
C LYS A 21 18.09 13.18 5.62
N THR A 22 16.91 12.64 5.39
CA THR A 22 15.74 13.43 5.04
C THR A 22 15.43 14.32 6.25
N ASN A 23 15.62 15.63 6.08
CA ASN A 23 15.06 16.60 7.00
C ASN A 23 13.54 16.46 6.96
N ILE A 24 12.97 15.69 7.88
CA ILE A 24 11.54 15.74 8.16
C ILE A 24 11.33 17.01 8.98
N GLY A 25 11.33 18.15 8.27
CA GLY A 25 10.80 19.39 8.82
C GLY A 25 9.36 19.10 9.26
N ALA A 26 9.01 19.52 10.48
CA ALA A 26 7.68 19.36 11.04
C ALA A 26 6.64 19.88 10.02
N ARG A 27 5.95 18.96 9.34
CA ARG A 27 4.94 19.29 8.34
C ARG A 27 3.78 19.94 9.09
N SER A 28 3.47 21.18 8.72
CA SER A 28 2.19 21.82 9.04
C SER A 28 1.04 20.88 8.64
N PRO A 29 -0.13 20.94 9.29
CA PRO A 29 -1.27 20.12 8.91
C PRO A 29 -1.68 20.53 7.49
N LEU A 30 -1.21 19.80 6.48
CA LEU A 30 -1.58 20.01 5.09
C LEU A 30 -3.08 19.73 5.01
N SER A 31 -3.85 20.72 4.59
CA SER A 31 -5.21 20.48 4.11
C SER A 31 -5.07 19.48 2.97
N VAL A 32 -5.52 18.25 3.18
CA VAL A 32 -5.58 17.26 2.11
C VAL A 32 -6.48 17.85 1.04
N GLY A 33 -5.93 18.15 -0.13
CA GLY A 33 -6.77 18.56 -1.26
C GLY A 33 -7.61 17.34 -1.68
N ALA A 34 -8.90 17.50 -1.95
CA ALA A 34 -9.75 16.42 -2.45
C ALA A 34 -9.16 15.71 -3.69
N ASP A 35 -8.37 16.43 -4.50
CA ASP A 35 -7.58 15.92 -5.63
C ASP A 35 -6.53 14.86 -5.21
N ASP A 36 -5.91 15.01 -4.03
CA ASP A 36 -4.89 14.07 -3.55
C ASP A 36 -5.48 12.71 -3.15
N MET A 37 -6.69 12.68 -2.59
CA MET A 37 -7.37 11.41 -2.26
C MET A 37 -7.62 10.59 -3.52
N HIS A 38 -8.05 11.22 -4.62
CA HIS A 38 -8.25 10.54 -5.89
C HIS A 38 -6.92 10.06 -6.50
N LYS A 39 -5.83 10.82 -6.40
CA LYS A 39 -4.49 10.37 -6.81
C LYS A 39 -4.02 9.17 -6.01
N VAL A 40 -4.20 9.19 -4.70
CA VAL A 40 -3.86 8.07 -3.81
C VAL A 40 -4.60 6.80 -4.23
N ILE A 41 -5.92 6.90 -4.46
CA ILE A 41 -6.72 5.78 -4.95
C ILE A 41 -6.24 5.32 -6.33
N TYR A 42 -5.97 6.25 -7.26
CA TYR A 42 -5.47 5.91 -8.60
C TYR A 42 -4.18 5.08 -8.51
N TYR A 43 -3.17 5.52 -7.76
CA TYR A 43 -1.93 4.76 -7.59
C TYR A 43 -2.16 3.43 -6.85
N ALA A 44 -3.10 3.38 -5.91
CA ALA A 44 -3.49 2.13 -5.28
C ALA A 44 -4.05 1.10 -6.27
N THR A 45 -4.83 1.53 -7.27
CA THR A 45 -5.37 0.61 -8.29
C THR A 45 -4.32 -0.11 -9.11
N LEU A 46 -3.07 0.36 -9.12
CA LEU A 46 -1.95 -0.31 -9.80
C LEU A 46 -1.44 -1.56 -9.06
N ALA A 47 -2.03 -1.89 -7.89
CA ALA A 47 -1.72 -3.12 -7.17
C ALA A 47 -1.98 -4.35 -8.03
N GLY A 48 -1.12 -5.36 -7.90
CA GLY A 48 -1.38 -6.68 -8.48
C GLY A 48 -2.59 -7.34 -7.82
N SER A 49 -3.43 -7.99 -8.62
CA SER A 49 -4.54 -8.83 -8.14
C SER A 49 -4.62 -10.14 -8.90
N SER A 50 -5.14 -11.18 -8.24
CA SER A 50 -5.33 -12.47 -8.90
C SER A 50 -6.23 -12.34 -10.12
N HIS A 51 -5.79 -12.88 -11.25
CA HIS A 51 -6.43 -12.71 -12.57
C HIS A 51 -6.75 -11.26 -12.95
N ASN A 52 -6.05 -10.29 -12.35
CA ASN A 52 -6.32 -8.87 -12.48
C ASN A 52 -7.80 -8.49 -12.21
N THR A 53 -8.48 -9.22 -11.31
CA THR A 53 -9.92 -9.00 -11.05
C THR A 53 -10.19 -7.67 -10.36
N GLN A 54 -9.17 -7.09 -9.71
CA GLN A 54 -9.22 -5.83 -8.95
C GLN A 54 -10.39 -5.83 -7.96
N PRO A 55 -10.38 -6.74 -6.97
CA PRO A 55 -11.57 -7.04 -6.17
C PRO A 55 -11.77 -6.08 -4.99
N TRP A 56 -11.45 -4.81 -5.18
CA TRP A 56 -11.52 -3.75 -4.19
C TRP A 56 -12.52 -2.66 -4.59
N LYS A 57 -13.13 -2.04 -3.58
CA LYS A 57 -13.85 -0.76 -3.68
C LYS A 57 -13.19 0.22 -2.72
N ALA A 58 -13.02 1.46 -3.17
CA ALA A 58 -12.54 2.56 -2.36
C ALA A 58 -13.58 3.67 -2.35
N GLU A 59 -13.95 4.13 -1.16
CA GLU A 59 -14.92 5.20 -0.95
C GLU A 59 -14.24 6.31 -0.14
N VAL A 60 -14.20 7.53 -0.67
CA VAL A 60 -13.72 8.71 0.06
C VAL A 60 -14.86 9.18 0.96
N LEU A 61 -14.67 9.09 2.29
CA LEU A 61 -15.71 9.48 3.25
C LEU A 61 -15.61 10.96 3.61
N ASN A 62 -14.41 11.50 3.62
CA ASN A 62 -14.06 12.88 3.90
C ASN A 62 -12.60 13.13 3.45
N ASP A 63 -12.08 14.32 3.70
CA ASP A 63 -10.73 14.73 3.30
C ASP A 63 -9.59 13.93 3.96
N ARG A 64 -9.87 12.98 4.86
CA ARG A 64 -8.85 12.23 5.62
C ARG A 64 -9.06 10.73 5.65
N GLU A 65 -10.14 10.23 5.06
CA GLU A 65 -10.56 8.84 5.26
C GLU A 65 -11.00 8.20 3.94
N ILE A 66 -10.34 7.09 3.62
CA ILE A 66 -10.71 6.19 2.52
C ILE A 66 -11.17 4.88 3.13
N ARG A 67 -12.43 4.50 2.88
CA ARG A 67 -12.94 3.19 3.23
C ARG A 67 -12.63 2.20 2.12
N VAL A 68 -11.97 1.10 2.49
CA VAL A 68 -11.66 -0.01 1.58
C VAL A 68 -12.61 -1.18 1.85
N LEU A 69 -13.26 -1.67 0.81
CA LEU A 69 -14.16 -2.83 0.88
C LEU A 69 -13.77 -3.89 -0.15
N VAL A 70 -14.15 -5.13 0.13
CA VAL A 70 -14.13 -6.21 -0.85
C VAL A 70 -15.27 -6.01 -1.86
N ASP A 71 -14.95 -6.07 -3.15
CA ASP A 71 -15.97 -6.21 -4.18
C ASP A 71 -16.36 -7.68 -4.35
N THR A 72 -17.45 -8.08 -3.72
CA THR A 72 -17.94 -9.47 -3.75
C THR A 72 -18.32 -9.95 -5.15
N THR A 73 -18.58 -9.03 -6.09
CA THR A 73 -18.90 -9.35 -7.49
C THR A 73 -17.68 -9.83 -8.29
N ARG A 74 -16.47 -9.62 -7.77
CA ARG A 74 -15.18 -9.93 -8.41
C ARG A 74 -14.45 -11.12 -7.77
N VAL A 75 -15.12 -11.85 -6.89
CA VAL A 75 -14.54 -12.99 -6.17
C VAL A 75 -14.45 -14.22 -7.08
N LEU A 76 -13.29 -14.86 -7.08
CA LEU A 76 -13.02 -16.07 -7.85
C LEU A 76 -13.41 -17.33 -7.07
N ASN A 77 -14.71 -17.58 -6.88
CA ASN A 77 -15.18 -18.66 -5.98
C ASN A 77 -14.65 -20.07 -6.31
N VAL A 78 -14.35 -20.35 -7.59
CA VAL A 78 -13.83 -21.66 -8.02
C VAL A 78 -12.31 -21.75 -7.86
N ILE A 79 -11.58 -20.70 -8.24
CA ILE A 79 -10.11 -20.68 -8.22
C ILE A 79 -9.56 -20.38 -6.82
N ASP A 80 -10.23 -19.48 -6.09
CA ASP A 80 -9.89 -19.05 -4.74
C ASP A 80 -11.07 -19.28 -3.76
N PRO A 81 -11.47 -20.54 -3.51
CA PRO A 81 -12.61 -20.86 -2.65
C PRO A 81 -12.40 -20.41 -1.20
N LYS A 82 -11.13 -20.29 -0.77
CA LYS A 82 -10.76 -19.82 0.56
C LYS A 82 -10.54 -18.30 0.63
N LYS A 83 -10.70 -17.58 -0.48
CA LYS A 83 -10.52 -16.12 -0.57
C LYS A 83 -9.12 -15.65 -0.16
N ARG A 84 -8.12 -16.53 -0.21
CA ARG A 84 -6.75 -16.18 0.19
C ARG A 84 -6.17 -15.15 -0.76
N GLU A 85 -6.32 -15.38 -2.06
CA GLU A 85 -5.80 -14.48 -3.09
C GLU A 85 -6.58 -13.16 -3.13
N LEU A 86 -7.87 -13.21 -2.85
CA LEU A 86 -8.71 -12.02 -2.64
C LEU A 86 -8.11 -11.12 -1.55
N TYR A 87 -7.83 -11.65 -0.36
CA TYR A 87 -7.27 -10.85 0.74
C TYR A 87 -5.81 -10.44 0.51
N ILE A 88 -5.01 -11.25 -0.18
CA ILE A 88 -3.66 -10.83 -0.62
C ILE A 88 -3.75 -9.64 -1.57
N SER A 89 -4.66 -9.69 -2.54
CA SER A 89 -4.89 -8.60 -3.49
C SER A 89 -5.35 -7.32 -2.78
N LEU A 90 -6.25 -7.46 -1.79
CA LEU A 90 -6.72 -6.34 -0.97
C LEU A 90 -5.59 -5.73 -0.12
N GLY A 91 -4.73 -6.58 0.46
CA GLY A 91 -3.55 -6.13 1.21
C GLY A 91 -2.57 -5.34 0.34
N ALA A 92 -2.32 -5.81 -0.90
CA ALA A 92 -1.49 -5.07 -1.85
C ALA A 92 -2.10 -3.72 -2.25
N PHE A 93 -3.43 -3.65 -2.42
CA PHE A 93 -4.12 -2.39 -2.66
C PHE A 93 -3.99 -1.41 -1.49
N ILE A 94 -4.15 -1.89 -0.24
CA ILE A 94 -4.00 -1.08 0.98
C ILE A 94 -2.56 -0.57 1.15
N GLU A 95 -1.55 -1.42 0.92
CA GLU A 95 -0.15 -1.00 0.97
C GLU A 95 0.14 0.09 -0.06
N ASN A 96 -0.39 -0.04 -1.28
CA ASN A 96 -0.22 1.01 -2.28
C ASN A 96 -0.94 2.32 -1.90
N LEU A 97 -2.05 2.28 -1.14
CA LEU A 97 -2.65 3.50 -0.59
C LEU A 97 -1.67 4.20 0.38
N ASP A 98 -1.05 3.44 1.29
CA ASP A 98 -0.07 3.98 2.24
C ASP A 98 1.14 4.59 1.52
N LEU A 99 1.72 3.86 0.57
CA LEU A 99 2.86 4.35 -0.23
C LEU A 99 2.52 5.60 -1.04
N ALA A 100 1.35 5.63 -1.70
CA ALA A 100 0.92 6.78 -2.49
C ALA A 100 0.66 8.00 -1.61
N ALA A 101 0.02 7.82 -0.45
CA ALA A 101 -0.20 8.88 0.52
C ALA A 101 1.14 9.41 1.08
N GLY A 102 2.07 8.51 1.40
CA GLY A 102 3.43 8.84 1.83
C GLY A 102 4.20 9.67 0.81
N ALA A 103 4.08 9.33 -0.48
CA ALA A 103 4.69 10.07 -1.58
C ALA A 103 4.13 11.51 -1.73
N LEU A 104 2.85 11.72 -1.39
CA LEU A 104 2.23 13.05 -1.34
C LEU A 104 2.46 13.80 -0.01
N GLY A 105 3.10 13.14 0.96
CA GLY A 105 3.51 13.74 2.21
C GLY A 105 2.59 13.51 3.40
N TYR A 106 1.61 12.61 3.26
CA TYR A 106 0.69 12.20 4.33
C TYR A 106 1.23 10.99 5.09
N ALA A 107 0.87 10.87 6.37
CA ALA A 107 1.01 9.64 7.12
C ALA A 107 -0.35 8.94 7.13
N THR A 108 -0.37 7.61 7.04
CA THR A 108 -1.61 6.85 7.12
C THR A 108 -1.66 5.98 8.36
N GLU A 109 -2.87 5.65 8.79
CA GLU A 109 -3.15 4.63 9.79
C GLU A 109 -4.17 3.67 9.20
N VAL A 110 -3.85 2.37 9.19
CA VAL A 110 -4.77 1.35 8.69
C VAL A 110 -5.55 0.77 9.87
N GLN A 111 -6.85 1.01 9.88
CA GLN A 111 -7.75 0.47 10.90
C GLN A 111 -8.58 -0.68 10.33
N GLY A 112 -8.44 -1.87 10.92
CA GLY A 112 -9.26 -3.01 10.56
C GLY A 112 -10.69 -2.85 11.08
N CYS A 113 -11.66 -2.65 10.18
CA CYS A 113 -13.07 -2.68 10.55
C CYS A 113 -13.49 -4.12 10.85
N ARG A 114 -13.60 -4.47 12.13
CA ARG A 114 -14.26 -5.71 12.53
C ARG A 114 -15.76 -5.50 12.37
N THR A 115 -16.35 -6.06 11.31
CA THR A 115 -17.80 -6.24 11.28
C THR A 115 -18.16 -7.19 12.42
N LEU A 116 -18.77 -6.66 13.49
CA LEU A 116 -19.44 -7.49 14.48
C LEU A 116 -20.60 -8.17 13.74
N SER A 117 -20.48 -9.48 13.53
CA SER A 117 -21.55 -10.36 13.03
C SER A 117 -22.54 -10.69 14.14
#